data_AF-A0A6P6FJK3-F1
#
_entry.id   AF-A0A6P6FJK3-F1
#
_cell.length_a   1.000
_cell.length_b   1.000
_cell.length_c   1.000
_cell.angle_alpha   90.00
_cell.angle_beta   90.00
_cell.angle_gamma   90.00
#
_symmetry.space_group_name_H-M   'P 1'
#
loop_
_entity.id
_entity.type
_entity.pdbx_description
1 polymer ?
#
loop_
_entity_poly.entity_id
_entity_poly.type
_entity_poly.pdbx_seq_one_letter_code
_entity_poly.pdbx_strand_id
1 'polypeptide(L)'
;MHEWTFQRDNCSNLARKVKMFNDRDMVKLDLRAMNWEKYVAIYQMGVRKFILKQDFKSTARLRLSRLYWIHQITKMCSITILLWIIYRVVY
;
A
#
# COMPACT_ATOMS: atom_id res chain seq x y z
N MET A 1 -33.50 5.30 -17.51
CA MET A 1 -32.60 6.38 -17.08
C MET A 1 -32.71 6.50 -15.56
N HIS A 2 -31.75 5.94 -14.83
CA HIS A 2 -31.61 6.11 -13.39
C HIS A 2 -30.19 6.62 -13.14
N GLU A 3 -29.95 7.84 -13.58
CA GLU A 3 -28.67 8.52 -13.34
C GLU A 3 -28.71 9.13 -11.94
N TRP A 4 -27.70 8.84 -11.15
CA TRP A 4 -27.57 9.43 -9.83
C TRP A 4 -27.12 10.88 -9.98
N THR A 5 -28.03 11.82 -9.74
CA THR A 5 -27.71 13.24 -9.70
C THR A 5 -26.99 13.55 -8.39
N PHE A 6 -25.69 13.85 -8.50
CA PHE A 6 -24.88 14.23 -7.33
C PHE A 6 -25.32 15.59 -6.77
N GLN A 7 -26.26 15.58 -5.82
CA GLN A 7 -26.74 16.82 -5.18
C GLN A 7 -25.68 17.37 -4.22
N ARG A 8 -25.02 18.45 -4.65
CA ARG A 8 -23.99 19.14 -3.86
C ARG A 8 -24.57 20.12 -2.82
N ASP A 9 -25.85 20.48 -2.97
CA ASP A 9 -26.53 21.50 -2.15
C ASP A 9 -26.63 21.14 -0.67
N ASN A 10 -26.71 19.84 -0.38
CA ASN A 10 -26.73 19.35 1.00
C ASN A 10 -25.38 19.53 1.70
N CYS A 11 -24.28 19.24 1.00
CA CYS A 11 -22.93 19.43 1.55
C CYS A 11 -22.60 20.93 1.74
N SER A 12 -23.00 21.79 0.81
CA SER A 12 -22.77 23.24 0.93
C SER A 12 -23.63 23.85 2.06
N ASN A 13 -24.89 23.43 2.20
CA ASN A 13 -25.73 23.84 3.33
C ASN A 13 -25.22 23.34 4.67
N LEU A 14 -24.73 22.09 4.75
CA LEU A 14 -24.11 21.55 5.95
C LEU A 14 -22.87 22.35 6.33
N ALA A 15 -22.00 22.65 5.37
CA ALA A 15 -20.80 23.45 5.62
C ALA A 15 -21.14 24.88 6.08
N ARG A 16 -22.19 25.48 5.52
CA ARG A 16 -22.68 26.80 5.96
C ARG A 16 -23.22 26.76 7.39
N LYS A 17 -24.01 25.74 7.74
CA LYS A 17 -24.54 25.57 9.11
C LYS A 17 -23.42 25.37 10.12
N VAL A 18 -22.41 24.57 9.80
CA VAL A 18 -21.29 24.32 10.71
C VAL A 18 -20.42 25.56 10.93
N LYS A 19 -20.26 26.40 9.90
CA LYS A 19 -19.57 27.71 10.05
C LYS A 19 -20.31 28.68 10.99
N MET A 20 -21.61 28.50 11.20
CA MET A 20 -22.43 29.31 12.10
C MET A 20 -22.37 28.86 13.57
N PHE A 21 -21.85 27.65 13.87
CA PHE A 21 -21.71 27.19 15.25
C PHE A 21 -20.46 27.78 15.92
N ASN A 22 -20.55 27.97 17.24
CA ASN A 22 -19.45 28.50 18.06
C ASN A 22 -18.25 27.55 18.08
N ASP A 23 -18.48 26.24 17.91
CA ASP A 23 -17.45 25.18 17.85
C ASP A 23 -16.99 24.87 16.42
N ARG A 24 -17.04 25.86 15.52
CA ARG A 24 -16.57 25.76 14.13
C ARG A 24 -15.16 25.14 13.98
N ASP A 25 -14.31 25.30 14.99
CA ASP A 25 -12.93 24.81 15.00
C ASP A 25 -12.82 23.32 15.35
N MET A 26 -13.84 22.73 16.01
CA MET A 26 -13.88 21.29 16.28
C MET A 26 -14.12 20.47 15.01
N VAL A 27 -14.82 21.03 14.01
CA VAL A 27 -15.17 20.34 12.77
C VAL A 27 -14.42 20.97 11.60
N LYS A 28 -13.20 20.47 11.34
CA LYS A 28 -12.43 20.85 10.14
C LYS A 28 -13.09 20.29 8.88
N LEU A 29 -14.04 21.05 8.34
CA LEU A 29 -14.72 20.77 7.07
C LEU A 29 -13.89 21.17 5.85
N ASP A 30 -12.77 21.88 6.04
CA ASP A 30 -11.88 22.20 4.93
C ASP A 30 -11.03 20.98 4.57
N LEU A 31 -11.55 20.21 3.62
CA LEU A 31 -10.85 19.06 3.05
C LEU A 31 -9.61 19.47 2.24
N ARG A 32 -9.44 20.76 1.88
CA ARG A 32 -8.24 21.23 1.15
C ARG A 32 -7.00 21.27 2.05
N ALA A 33 -7.19 21.52 3.35
CA ALA A 33 -6.12 21.49 4.33
C ALA A 33 -5.75 20.06 4.79
N MET A 34 -6.45 19.03 4.30
CA MET A 34 -6.19 17.65 4.66
C MET A 34 -4.97 17.11 3.91
N ASN A 35 -4.09 16.40 4.62
CA ASN A 35 -3.03 15.62 3.98
C ASN A 35 -3.66 14.37 3.35
N TRP A 36 -4.07 14.52 2.08
CA TRP A 36 -4.72 13.47 1.31
C TRP A 36 -3.85 12.23 1.13
N GLU A 37 -2.54 12.39 0.95
CA GLU A 37 -1.61 11.27 0.81
C GLU A 37 -1.64 10.37 2.04
N LYS A 38 -1.53 10.99 3.22
CA LYS A 38 -1.60 10.27 4.50
C LYS A 38 -2.96 9.64 4.72
N TYR A 39 -4.04 10.37 4.42
CA TYR A 39 -5.40 9.86 4.57
C TYR A 39 -5.64 8.61 3.71
N VAL A 40 -5.31 8.69 2.42
CA VAL A 40 -5.48 7.58 1.47
C VAL A 40 -4.61 6.39 1.85
N ALA A 41 -3.36 6.62 2.28
CA ALA A 41 -2.48 5.54 2.73
C ALA A 41 -3.07 4.80 3.94
N ILE A 42 -3.55 5.52 4.96
CA ILE A 42 -4.17 4.92 6.15
C ILE A 42 -5.47 4.20 5.79
N TYR A 43 -6.30 4.81 4.93
CA TYR A 43 -7.53 4.20 4.45
C TYR A 43 -7.25 2.89 3.71
N GLN A 44 -6.30 2.88 2.78
CA GLN A 44 -5.92 1.68 2.04
C GLN A 44 -5.37 0.59 2.96
N MET A 45 -4.58 0.94 3.97
CA MET A 45 -4.13 -0.02 4.99
C MET A 45 -5.31 -0.61 5.77
N GLY A 46 -6.28 0.23 6.17
CA GLY A 46 -7.49 -0.21 6.87
C GLY A 46 -8.32 -1.18 6.02
N VAL A 47 -8.56 -0.85 4.75
CA VAL A 47 -9.28 -1.73 3.79
C VAL A 47 -8.58 -3.08 3.67
N ARG A 48 -7.25 -3.08 3.49
CA ARG A 48 -6.45 -4.32 3.40
C ARG A 48 -6.59 -5.17 4.66
N LYS A 49 -6.52 -4.56 5.84
CA LYS A 49 -6.56 -5.29 7.12
C LYS A 49 -7.96 -5.82 7.46
N PHE A 50 -8.97 -4.96 7.38
CA PHE A 50 -10.27 -5.23 8.00
C PHE A 50 -11.30 -5.79 7.02
N ILE A 51 -11.29 -5.29 5.77
CA ILE A 51 -12.23 -5.75 4.74
C ILE A 51 -11.66 -6.97 4.04
N LEU A 52 -10.43 -6.85 3.54
CA LEU A 52 -9.78 -7.91 2.76
C LEU A 52 -9.13 -9.00 3.64
N LYS A 53 -9.08 -8.79 4.97
CA LYS A 53 -8.43 -9.69 5.93
C LYS A 53 -6.99 -10.07 5.53
N GLN A 54 -6.30 -9.19 4.81
CA GLN A 54 -4.92 -9.41 4.42
C GLN A 54 -4.02 -9.09 5.61
N ASP A 55 -3.24 -10.09 6.00
CA ASP A 55 -2.22 -9.91 7.02
C ASP A 55 -1.13 -8.96 6.48
N PHE A 56 -0.78 -7.92 7.24
CA PHE A 56 0.34 -7.05 6.85
C PHE A 56 1.68 -7.77 6.89
N LYS A 57 1.70 -8.96 7.51
CA LYS A 57 2.82 -9.87 7.40
C LYS A 57 3.00 -10.22 5.94
N SER A 58 4.07 -9.65 5.40
CA SER A 58 4.48 -9.78 4.02
C SER A 58 5.02 -11.18 3.70
N THR A 59 4.20 -12.21 3.92
CA THR A 59 4.44 -13.59 3.52
C THR A 59 4.79 -13.67 2.04
N ALA A 60 4.18 -12.82 1.20
CA ALA A 60 4.54 -12.67 -0.21
C ALA A 60 6.00 -12.18 -0.41
N ARG A 61 6.42 -11.07 0.23
CA ARG A 61 7.83 -10.63 0.13
C ARG A 61 8.81 -11.62 0.75
N LEU A 62 8.41 -12.34 1.81
CA LEU A 62 9.24 -13.40 2.39
C LEU A 62 9.42 -14.56 1.41
N ARG A 63 8.36 -14.98 0.72
CA ARG A 63 8.43 -16.01 -0.32
C ARG A 63 9.29 -15.54 -1.50
N LEU A 64 9.10 -14.31 -1.97
CA LEU A 64 9.95 -13.72 -3.02
C LEU A 64 11.43 -13.65 -2.60
N SER A 65 11.71 -13.21 -1.37
CA SER A 65 13.07 -13.15 -0.84
C SER A 65 13.71 -14.55 -0.77
N ARG A 66 12.96 -15.57 -0.32
CA ARG A 66 13.43 -16.97 -0.34
C ARG A 66 13.74 -17.46 -1.75
N LEU A 67 12.84 -17.22 -2.71
CA LEU A 67 13.03 -17.57 -4.12
C LEU A 67 14.27 -16.88 -4.72
N TYR A 68 14.46 -15.59 -4.40
CA TYR A 68 15.62 -14.82 -4.83
C TYR A 68 16.93 -15.40 -4.28
N TRP A 69 16.98 -15.72 -2.99
CA TRP A 69 18.16 -16.31 -2.36
C TRP A 69 18.49 -17.71 -2.91
N ILE A 70 17.47 -18.55 -3.13
CA ILE A 70 17.67 -19.86 -3.77
C ILE A 70 18.30 -19.68 -5.15
N HIS A 71 17.76 -18.80 -5.99
CA HIS A 71 18.30 -18.54 -7.32
C HIS A 71 19.76 -18.05 -7.27
N GLN A 72 20.06 -17.14 -6.33
CA GLN A 72 21.41 -16.62 -6.18
C GLN A 72 22.41 -17.72 -5.76
N ILE A 73 22.03 -18.59 -4.82
CA ILE A 73 22.85 -19.72 -4.41
C ILE A 73 23.07 -20.69 -5.57
N THR A 74 22.02 -21.02 -6.33
CA THR A 74 22.14 -21.89 -7.51
C THR A 74 23.13 -21.34 -8.54
N LYS A 75 23.09 -20.04 -8.82
CA LYS A 75 24.08 -19.38 -9.70
C LYS A 75 25.50 -19.53 -9.15
N MET A 76 25.72 -19.21 -7.89
CA MET A 76 27.05 -19.34 -7.27
C MET A 76 27.55 -20.78 -7.31
N CYS A 77 26.71 -21.76 -6.96
CA CYS A 77 27.05 -23.19 -7.04
C CYS A 77 27.39 -23.64 -8.46
N SER A 78 26.65 -23.19 -9.47
CA SER A 78 26.95 -23.56 -10.87
C SER A 78 28.33 -23.07 -11.31
N ILE A 79 28.71 -21.84 -10.94
CA ILE A 79 30.01 -21.26 -11.27
C ILE A 79 31.13 -22.01 -10.54
N THR A 80 30.98 -22.29 -9.24
CA THR A 80 32.00 -23.01 -8.47
C THR A 80 32.21 -24.44 -8.96
N ILE A 81 31.13 -25.14 -9.32
CA ILE A 81 31.20 -26.49 -9.90
C ILE A 81 31.95 -26.46 -11.25
N LEU A 82 31.64 -25.51 -12.13
CA LEU A 82 32.31 -25.36 -13.42
C LEU A 82 33.82 -25.12 -13.25
N LEU A 83 34.20 -24.20 -12.37
CA LEU A 83 35.62 -23.92 -12.07
C LEU A 83 36.33 -25.15 -11.52
N TRP A 84 35.67 -25.91 -10.63
CA TRP A 84 36.22 -27.13 -10.06
C TRP A 84 36.45 -28.23 -11.12
N ILE A 85 35.51 -28.39 -12.07
CA ILE A 85 35.67 -29.34 -13.18
C ILE A 85 36.85 -28.94 -14.05
N ILE A 86 36.97 -27.66 -14.42
CA ILE A 86 38.08 -27.16 -15.24
C ILE A 86 39.41 -27.43 -14.54
N TYR A 87 39.51 -27.13 -13.24
CA TYR A 87 40.71 -27.40 -12.45
C TYR A 87 41.10 -28.88 -12.50
N ARG A 88 40.14 -29.79 -12.30
CA ARG A 88 40.36 -31.25 -12.32
C ARG A 88 40.72 -31.83 -13.68
N VAL A 89 40.39 -31.13 -14.77
CA VAL A 89 40.71 -31.57 -16.14
C VAL A 89 42.09 -31.05 -16.57
N VAL A 90 42.47 -29.86 -16.11
CA VAL A 90 43.75 -29.21 -16.48
C VAL A 90 44.92 -29.68 -15.60
N TYR A 91 44.67 -29.98 -14.33
CA TYR A 91 45.64 -30.46 -13.33
C TYR A 91 45.30 -31.86 -12.84
#